data_AF-A0A223ZDT4-F1
#
_entry.id   AF-A0A223ZDT4-F1
#
_cell.length_a   1.000
_cell.length_b   1.000
_cell.length_c   1.000
_cell.angle_alpha   90.00
_cell.angle_beta   90.00
_cell.angle_gamma   90.00
#
_symmetry.space_group_name_H-M   'P 1'
#
loop_
_entity.id
_entity.type
_entity.pdbx_description
1 polymer ?
#
loop_
_entity_poly.entity_id
_entity_poly.type
_entity_poly.pdbx_seq_one_letter_code
_entity_poly.pdbx_strand_id
1 'polypeptide(L)'
;MNLKLSAEVTVIGAGDLPSGYDIRIEDVKPSYIRGHDAVIFTGGSGLYRRAKSGRVDRDLEMAADTAESASRSDRIIGAICAAPAIPAMAGIMRGSECYHIPRP
;
A
#
# COMPACT_ATOMS: atom_id res chain seq x y z
N MET A 1 -13.54 -14.63 -28.07
CA MET A 1 -14.15 -14.57 -26.72
C MET A 1 -13.51 -13.41 -25.98
N ASN A 2 -14.23 -12.29 -25.81
CA ASN A 2 -13.72 -11.11 -25.11
C ASN A 2 -13.98 -11.27 -23.61
N LEU A 3 -12.95 -11.68 -22.86
CA LEU A 3 -12.97 -11.64 -21.40
C LEU A 3 -12.87 -10.17 -20.97
N LYS A 4 -14.01 -9.58 -20.58
CA LYS A 4 -14.02 -8.30 -19.90
C LYS A 4 -13.68 -8.57 -18.43
N LEU A 5 -12.43 -8.34 -18.05
CA LEU A 5 -12.02 -8.38 -16.65
C LEU A 5 -12.80 -7.29 -15.91
N SER A 6 -13.72 -7.70 -15.04
CA SER A 6 -14.38 -6.81 -14.08
C SER A 6 -13.64 -6.98 -12.76
N ALA A 7 -12.93 -5.94 -12.33
CA ALA A 7 -12.34 -5.88 -11.00
C ALA A 7 -13.10 -4.83 -10.19
N GLU A 8 -13.57 -5.19 -9.01
CA GLU A 8 -14.00 -4.21 -8.02
C GLU A 8 -12.74 -3.61 -7.38
N VAL A 9 -12.62 -2.29 -7.46
CA VAL A 9 -11.45 -1.56 -6.96
C VAL A 9 -11.93 -0.50 -6.00
N THR A 10 -11.38 -0.52 -4.79
CA THR A 10 -11.50 0.58 -3.83
C THR A 10 -10.16 1.30 -3.76
N VAL A 11 -10.16 2.61 -4.02
CA VAL A 11 -8.97 3.45 -3.95
C VAL A 11 -8.90 4.12 -2.58
N ILE A 12 -7.83 3.82 -1.84
CA ILE A 12 -7.55 4.42 -0.52
C ILE A 12 -6.62 5.62 -0.70
N GLY A 13 -7.06 6.79 -0.26
CA GLY A 13 -6.28 8.03 -0.26
C GLY A 13 -5.47 8.18 1.03
N ALA A 14 -4.15 8.37 0.90
CA ALA A 14 -3.25 8.69 2.01
C ALA A 14 -2.58 10.05 1.77
N GLY A 15 -2.44 10.86 2.81
CA GLY A 15 -1.95 12.23 2.73
C GLY A 15 -3.01 13.26 2.39
N ASP A 16 -2.55 14.43 1.98
CA ASP A 16 -3.40 15.54 1.55
C ASP A 16 -3.69 15.41 0.05
N LEU A 17 -4.56 14.46 -0.29
CA LEU A 17 -5.05 14.25 -1.65
C LEU A 17 -6.36 15.04 -1.85
N PRO A 18 -6.48 15.87 -2.91
CA PRO A 18 -7.66 16.70 -3.12
C PRO A 18 -8.87 15.92 -3.65
N SER A 19 -8.65 14.82 -4.38
CA SER A 19 -9.71 13.99 -4.99
C SER A 19 -9.12 12.67 -5.54
N GLY A 20 -9.98 11.78 -6.05
CA GLY A 20 -9.56 10.57 -6.78
C GLY A 20 -9.36 9.34 -5.91
N TYR A 21 -9.99 9.31 -4.73
CA TYR A 21 -10.04 8.17 -3.83
C TYR A 21 -11.48 7.95 -3.37
N ASP A 22 -11.80 6.73 -2.96
CA ASP A 22 -13.12 6.35 -2.45
C ASP A 22 -13.21 6.51 -0.93
N ILE A 23 -12.09 6.26 -0.23
CA ILE A 23 -11.99 6.35 1.24
C ILE A 23 -10.63 6.91 1.66
N ARG A 24 -10.60 7.68 2.76
CA ARG A 24 -9.34 8.11 3.37
C ARG A 24 -8.72 7.00 4.19
N ILE A 25 -7.39 6.95 4.27
CA ILE A 25 -6.68 5.91 5.02
C ILE A 25 -7.05 5.89 6.51
N GLU A 26 -7.35 7.06 7.09
CA GLU A 26 -7.78 7.20 8.48
C GLU A 26 -9.14 6.56 8.78
N ASP A 27 -9.96 6.33 7.75
CA ASP A 27 -11.29 5.72 7.86
C ASP A 27 -11.28 4.22 7.50
N VAL A 28 -10.13 3.68 7.08
CA VAL A 28 -10.01 2.27 6.68
C VAL A 28 -10.11 1.38 7.91
N LYS A 29 -11.14 0.52 7.91
CA LYS A 29 -11.30 -0.54 8.91
C LYS A 29 -10.68 -1.86 8.42
N PRO A 30 -10.12 -2.71 9.30
CA PRO A 30 -9.57 -4.01 8.91
C PRO A 30 -10.55 -4.91 8.14
N SER A 31 -11.86 -4.75 8.36
CA SER A 31 -12.89 -5.47 7.62
C SER A 31 -12.92 -5.15 6.12
N TYR A 32 -12.57 -3.92 5.71
CA TYR A 32 -12.51 -3.54 4.30
C TYR A 32 -11.41 -4.33 3.59
N ILE A 33 -10.25 -4.48 4.22
CA ILE A 33 -9.12 -5.23 3.67
C ILE A 33 -9.49 -6.71 3.46
N ARG A 34 -10.25 -7.30 4.40
CA ARG A 34 -10.70 -8.69 4.27
C ARG A 34 -11.66 -8.93 3.11
N GLY A 35 -12.40 -7.90 2.69
CA GLY A 35 -13.33 -7.96 1.55
C GLY A 35 -12.64 -7.95 0.18
N HIS A 36 -11.33 -7.74 0.12
CA HIS A 36 -10.56 -7.70 -1.13
C HIS A 36 -9.60 -8.89 -1.21
N ASP A 37 -9.33 -9.36 -2.42
CA ASP A 37 -8.35 -10.44 -2.66
C ASP A 37 -6.90 -9.93 -2.63
N ALA A 38 -6.70 -8.64 -2.91
CA ALA A 38 -5.39 -8.02 -3.02
C ALA A 38 -5.37 -6.60 -2.43
N VAL A 39 -4.20 -6.20 -1.93
CA VAL A 39 -3.87 -4.83 -1.55
C VAL A 39 -2.66 -4.37 -2.36
N ILE A 40 -2.79 -3.24 -3.06
CA ILE A 40 -1.73 -2.69 -3.90
C ILE A 40 -1.33 -1.32 -3.39
N PHE A 41 -0.07 -1.17 -3.02
CA PHE A 41 0.51 0.10 -2.60
C PHE A 41 1.17 0.81 -3.79
N THR A 42 0.70 2.02 -4.09
CA THR A 42 1.25 2.85 -5.16
C THR A 42 2.27 3.84 -4.62
N GLY A 43 3.44 3.91 -5.25
CA GLY A 43 4.47 4.86 -4.88
C GLY A 43 4.20 6.26 -5.41
N GLY A 44 5.15 7.15 -5.17
CA GLY A 44 5.13 8.52 -5.65
C GLY A 44 6.24 9.34 -5.00
N SER A 45 6.50 10.54 -5.51
CA SER A 45 7.57 11.40 -5.00
C SER A 45 7.40 11.76 -3.51
N GLY A 46 6.16 11.85 -3.03
CA GLY A 46 5.86 12.09 -1.62
C GLY A 46 6.34 10.96 -0.71
N LEU A 47 5.99 9.71 -1.05
CA LEU A 47 6.44 8.53 -0.32
C LEU A 47 7.95 8.33 -0.44
N TYR A 48 8.51 8.55 -1.63
CA TYR A 48 9.96 8.47 -1.85
C TYR A 48 10.74 9.41 -0.91
N ARG A 49 10.29 10.67 -0.75
CA ARG A 49 10.92 11.62 0.17
C ARG A 49 10.87 11.14 1.62
N ARG A 50 9.72 10.62 2.08
CA ARG A 50 9.54 10.06 3.44
C ARG A 50 10.46 8.88 3.70
N ALA A 51 10.48 7.92 2.79
CA ALA A 51 11.33 6.74 2.87
C ALA A 51 12.82 7.13 2.89
N LYS A 52 13.24 8.11 2.07
CA LYS A 52 14.62 8.60 2.03
C LYS A 52 15.02 9.36 3.30
N SER A 53 14.12 10.18 3.85
CA SER A 53 14.42 10.96 5.05
C SER A 53 14.29 10.16 6.35
N GLY A 54 13.82 8.90 6.29
CA GLY A 54 13.45 8.12 7.47
C GLY A 54 12.28 8.73 8.25
N ARG A 55 11.50 9.63 7.62
CA ARG A 55 10.38 10.30 8.30
C ARG A 55 9.17 9.39 8.19
N VAL A 56 8.76 8.85 9.32
CA VAL A 56 7.50 8.13 9.47
C VAL A 56 6.43 9.13 9.90
N ASP A 57 5.31 9.14 9.18
CA ASP A 57 4.12 9.90 9.55
C ASP A 57 2.94 8.94 9.70
N ARG A 58 1.84 9.46 10.27
CA ARG A 58 0.66 8.68 10.63
C ARG A 58 0.09 7.88 9.45
N ASP A 59 0.08 8.46 8.26
CA ASP A 59 -0.46 7.79 7.06
C ASP A 59 0.44 6.63 6.63
N LEU A 60 1.76 6.83 6.73
CA LEU A 60 2.74 5.79 6.44
C LEU A 60 2.69 4.64 7.46
N GLU A 61 2.43 4.94 8.74
CA GLU A 61 2.15 3.92 9.77
C GLU A 61 0.89 3.12 9.45
N MET A 62 -0.23 3.80 9.17
CA MET A 62 -1.49 3.12 8.81
C MET A 62 -1.36 2.26 7.55
N ALA A 63 -0.55 2.68 6.58
CA ALA A 63 -0.27 1.89 5.38
C ALA A 63 0.52 0.61 5.73
N ALA A 64 1.47 0.69 6.67
CA ALA A 64 2.20 -0.48 7.15
C ALA A 64 1.30 -1.43 7.96
N ASP A 65 0.43 -0.91 8.82
CA ASP A 65 -0.56 -1.70 9.56
C ASP A 65 -1.54 -2.42 8.62
N THR A 66 -1.89 -1.76 7.51
CA THR A 66 -2.68 -2.35 6.43
C THR A 66 -1.95 -3.50 5.76
N ALA A 67 -0.66 -3.34 5.44
CA ALA A 67 0.16 -4.39 4.85
C ALA A 67 0.30 -5.61 5.79
N GLU A 68 0.53 -5.37 7.08
CA GLU A 68 0.61 -6.42 8.08
C GLU A 68 -0.74 -7.15 8.24
N SER A 69 -1.85 -6.42 8.29
CA SER A 69 -3.19 -7.01 8.38
C SER A 69 -3.53 -7.86 7.15
N ALA A 70 -3.13 -7.40 5.96
CA ALA A 70 -3.31 -8.13 4.71
C ALA A 70 -2.47 -9.41 4.69
N SER A 71 -1.22 -9.36 5.18
CA SER A 71 -0.32 -10.52 5.17
C SER A 71 -0.78 -11.64 6.09
N ARG A 72 -1.50 -11.30 7.17
CA ARG A 72 -2.11 -12.27 8.10
C ARG A 72 -3.39 -12.91 7.55
N SER A 73 -3.92 -12.41 6.43
CA SER A 73 -5.22 -12.81 5.89
C SER A 73 -5.12 -13.46 4.50
N ASP A 74 -3.96 -14.04 4.16
CA ASP A 74 -3.67 -14.65 2.84
C ASP A 74 -4.03 -13.75 1.65
N ARG A 75 -3.80 -12.43 1.77
CA ARG A 75 -4.05 -11.47 0.68
C ARG A 75 -2.81 -11.28 -0.17
N ILE A 76 -3.02 -11.07 -1.46
CA ILE A 76 -1.95 -10.68 -2.38
C ILE A 76 -1.53 -9.25 -2.02
N ILE A 77 -0.24 -9.05 -1.76
CA ILE A 77 0.33 -7.72 -1.49
C ILE A 77 1.20 -7.31 -2.66
N GLY A 78 0.79 -6.24 -3.35
CA GLY A 78 1.56 -5.59 -4.41
C GLY A 78 2.12 -4.26 -3.96
N ALA A 79 3.30 -3.89 -4.43
CA ALA A 79 3.87 -2.56 -4.21
C ALA A 79 4.70 -2.11 -5.41
N ILE A 80 4.59 -0.84 -5.81
CA ILE A 80 5.29 -0.29 -7.00
C ILE A 80 6.03 1.02 -6.71
N CYS A 81 7.13 1.25 -7.44
CA CYS A 81 7.97 2.44 -7.37
C CYS A 81 8.67 2.58 -6.00
N ALA A 82 8.30 3.57 -5.18
CA ALA A 82 8.80 3.76 -3.82
C ALA A 82 7.98 3.00 -2.76
N ALA A 83 6.81 2.46 -3.14
CA ALA A 83 5.92 1.77 -2.22
C ALA A 83 6.45 0.49 -1.58
N PRO A 84 7.45 -0.25 -2.12
CA PRO A 84 8.02 -1.38 -1.39
C PRO A 84 8.56 -1.02 0.01
N ALA A 85 8.82 0.26 0.29
CA ALA A 85 9.13 0.72 1.64
C ALA A 85 8.02 0.42 2.68
N ILE A 86 6.75 0.38 2.27
CA ILE A 86 5.60 0.13 3.16
C ILE A 86 5.61 -1.32 3.69
N PRO A 87 5.57 -2.38 2.85
CA PRO A 87 5.67 -3.75 3.34
C PRO A 87 7.03 -4.04 4.02
N ALA A 88 8.11 -3.32 3.64
CA ALA A 88 9.38 -3.44 4.33
C ALA A 88 9.30 -2.92 5.78
N MET A 89 8.68 -1.77 6.01
CA MET A 89 8.43 -1.24 7.35
C MET A 89 7.50 -2.14 8.16
N ALA A 90 6.48 -2.74 7.54
CA ALA A 90 5.61 -3.72 8.19
C ALA A 90 6.34 -5.02 8.58
N GLY A 91 7.60 -5.19 8.18
CA GLY A 91 8.43 -6.34 8.54
C GLY A 91 8.07 -7.63 7.80
N ILE A 92 7.20 -7.56 6.80
CA ILE A 92 6.66 -8.73 6.09
C ILE A 92 7.52 -9.16 4.88
N MET A 93 8.61 -8.43 4.59
CA MET A 93 9.52 -8.72 3.47
C MET A 93 10.79 -9.48 3.89
N ARG A 94 10.90 -9.92 5.15
CA ARG A 94 12.10 -10.64 5.61
C ARG A 94 12.24 -11.96 4.85
N GLY A 95 13.36 -12.12 4.14
CA GLY A 95 13.63 -13.32 3.34
C GLY A 95 12.94 -13.33 1.98
N SER A 96 12.34 -12.22 1.55
CA SER A 96 11.74 -12.06 0.22
C SER A 96 12.62 -11.22 -0.70
N GLU A 97 12.64 -11.55 -1.98
CA GLU A 97 13.22 -10.70 -3.01
C GLU A 97 12.19 -9.66 -3.48
N CYS A 98 12.65 -8.43 -3.77
CA CYS A 98 11.80 -7.39 -4.33
C CYS A 98 12.59 -6.43 -5.23
N TYR A 99 11.88 -5.77 -6.13
CA TYR A 99 12.40 -4.64 -6.91
C TYR A 99 11.82 -3.33 -6.36
N HIS A 100 12.67 -2.32 -6.20
CA HIS A 100 12.33 -0.99 -5.71
C HIS A 100 13.04 0.06 -6.58
N ILE A 101 12.49 1.27 -6.69
CA ILE A 101 13.11 2.38 -7.44
C ILE A 101 14.60 2.59 -7.07
N PRO A 102 15.55 2.67 -8.01
CA PRO A 102 16.97 2.83 -7.66
C PRO A 102 17.21 4.02 -6.72
N ARG A 103 18.07 3.84 -5.71
CA ARG A 103 18.62 5.00 -4.99
C ARG A 103 19.66 5.65 -5.91
N PRO A 104 19.57 6.97 -6.18
CA PRO A 104 20.64 7.70 -6.85
C PRO A 104 21.89 7.76 -5.96
#